data_AF-A0A7X8QU03-F1
#
_entry.id   AF-A0A7X8QU03-F1
#
_cell.length_a   1.000
_cell.length_b   1.000
_cell.length_c   1.000
_cell.angle_alpha   90.00
_cell.angle_beta   90.00
_cell.angle_gamma   90.00
#
_symmetry.space_group_name_H-M   'P 1'
#
loop_
_entity.id
_entity.type
_entity.pdbx_description
1 polymer ?
#
loop_
_entity_poly.entity_id
_entity_poly.type
_entity_poly.pdbx_seq_one_letter_code
_entity_poly.pdbx_strand_id
1 'polypeptide(L)'
;MSMLGGQMRHQGEAFLDEGGFRERLTTARVEVRDSSQEPAPGCPLCGKPMRQRTARKGANAGKQFWSCSAYPNCKGVRPIASP
;
A
#
# COMPACT_ATOMS: atom_id res chain seq x y z
N MET A 1 -6.98 -44.55 7.76
CA MET A 1 -6.60 -43.72 6.59
C MET A 1 -7.47 -42.48 6.55
N SER A 2 -7.07 -41.41 7.24
CA SER A 2 -7.82 -40.13 7.29
C SER A 2 -6.90 -38.90 7.36
N MET A 3 -5.61 -39.07 7.08
CA MET A 3 -4.59 -38.02 7.20
C MET A 3 -4.64 -37.04 6.01
N LEU A 4 -4.81 -37.54 4.79
CA LEU A 4 -4.87 -36.71 3.58
C LEU A 4 -6.12 -35.82 3.51
N GLY A 5 -7.27 -36.33 3.96
CA GLY A 5 -8.54 -35.58 3.93
C GLY A 5 -8.63 -34.49 5.01
N GLY A 6 -7.94 -34.65 6.13
CA GLY A 6 -7.77 -33.57 7.12
C GLY A 6 -6.89 -32.45 6.56
N GLN A 7 -5.76 -32.83 5.93
CA GLN A 7 -4.82 -31.88 5.33
C GLN A 7 -5.45 -31.04 4.22
N MET A 8 -6.24 -31.65 3.31
CA MET A 8 -6.91 -30.90 2.24
C MET A 8 -7.94 -29.89 2.78
N ARG A 9 -8.68 -30.23 3.85
CA ARG A 9 -9.65 -29.32 4.47
C ARG A 9 -8.97 -28.12 5.12
N HIS A 10 -7.91 -28.34 5.89
CA HIS A 10 -7.14 -27.26 6.51
C HIS A 10 -6.49 -26.33 5.48
N GLN A 11 -5.96 -26.89 4.38
CA GLN A 11 -5.40 -26.08 3.28
C GLN A 11 -6.47 -25.20 2.61
N GLY A 12 -7.70 -25.72 2.44
CA GLY A 12 -8.81 -24.95 1.92
C GLY A 12 -9.27 -23.82 2.85
N GLU A 13 -9.34 -24.09 4.16
CA GLU A 13 -9.76 -23.11 5.17
C GLU A 13 -8.77 -21.94 5.28
N ALA A 14 -7.46 -22.24 5.35
CA ALA A 14 -6.42 -21.23 5.34
C ALA A 14 -6.43 -20.37 4.05
N PHE A 15 -6.77 -20.96 2.90
CA PHE A 15 -6.89 -20.23 1.64
C PHE A 15 -8.05 -19.23 1.65
N LEU A 16 -9.16 -19.56 2.32
CA LEU A 16 -10.31 -18.67 2.45
C LEU A 16 -10.03 -17.52 3.43
N ASP A 17 -9.33 -17.79 4.53
CA ASP A 17 -9.05 -16.79 5.57
C ASP A 17 -7.93 -15.80 5.16
N GLU A 18 -6.80 -16.30 4.67
CA GLU A 18 -5.64 -15.48 4.28
C GLU A 18 -5.80 -14.80 2.91
N GLY A 19 -6.82 -15.19 2.16
CA GLY A 19 -7.02 -14.79 0.77
C GLY A 19 -6.21 -15.63 -0.21
N GLY A 20 -6.66 -15.62 -1.46
CA GLY A 20 -6.07 -16.38 -2.54
C GLY A 20 -4.73 -15.82 -3.02
N PHE A 21 -4.21 -16.42 -4.10
CA PHE A 21 -2.95 -15.99 -4.71
C PHE A 21 -2.99 -14.53 -5.20
N ARG A 22 -4.14 -14.04 -5.66
CA ARG A 22 -4.26 -12.68 -6.19
C ARG A 22 -4.11 -11.65 -5.08
N GLU A 23 -4.78 -11.88 -3.96
CA GLU A 23 -4.76 -11.05 -2.76
C GLU A 23 -3.34 -10.99 -2.19
N ARG A 24 -2.69 -12.15 -2.03
CA ARG A 24 -1.30 -12.24 -1.55
C ARG A 24 -0.32 -11.52 -2.48
N LEU A 25 -0.43 -11.71 -3.79
CA LEU A 25 0.40 -11.01 -4.77
C LEU A 25 0.16 -9.49 -4.76
N THR A 26 -1.06 -9.04 -4.48
CA THR A 26 -1.33 -7.60 -4.32
C THR A 26 -0.66 -7.03 -3.06
N THR A 27 -0.71 -7.74 -1.94
CA THR A 27 -0.02 -7.34 -0.69
C THR A 27 1.49 -7.27 -0.92
N ALA A 28 2.09 -8.32 -1.47
CA ALA A 28 3.53 -8.36 -1.75
C ALA A 28 3.98 -7.20 -2.67
N ARG A 29 3.18 -6.86 -3.69
CA ARG A 29 3.48 -5.70 -4.55
C ARG A 29 3.43 -4.36 -3.82
N VAL A 30 2.55 -4.21 -2.82
CA VAL A 30 2.49 -2.99 -2.00
C VAL A 30 3.70 -2.92 -1.09
N GLU A 31 4.07 -4.02 -0.44
CA GLU A 31 5.23 -4.10 0.45
C GLU A 31 6.54 -3.77 -0.26
N VAL A 32 6.80 -4.35 -1.44
CA VAL A 32 8.00 -4.05 -2.24
C VAL A 32 8.04 -2.58 -2.66
N ARG A 33 6.88 -1.94 -2.90
CA ARG A 33 6.82 -0.51 -3.24
C ARG A 33 7.05 0.39 -2.04
N ASP A 34 6.58 0.00 -0.85
CA ASP A 34 6.77 0.79 0.37
C ASP A 34 8.22 0.67 0.88
N SER A 35 8.91 -0.46 0.68
CA SER A 35 10.31 -0.65 1.09
C SER A 35 11.35 0.07 0.22
N SER A 36 10.97 0.48 -0.99
CA SER A 36 11.85 1.16 -1.95
C SER A 36 11.72 2.69 -1.94
N GLN A 37 10.92 3.26 -1.03
CA GLN A 37 10.68 4.70 -0.96
C GLN A 37 11.55 5.36 0.12
N GLU A 38 12.13 6.52 -0.25
CA GLU A 38 12.78 7.49 0.64
C GLU A 38 11.96 7.73 1.92
N PRO A 39 12.60 8.11 3.05
CA PRO A 39 11.92 8.27 4.34
C PRO A 39 10.72 9.20 4.21
N ALA A 40 9.53 8.59 4.22
CA ALA A 40 8.28 9.30 4.04
C ALA A 40 7.99 10.16 5.26
N PRO A 41 7.70 11.46 5.09
CA PRO A 41 7.30 12.27 6.22
C PRO A 41 5.90 11.89 6.73
N GLY A 42 5.64 12.22 7.99
CA GLY A 42 4.29 12.16 8.56
C GLY A 42 3.33 13.17 7.92
N CYS A 43 2.07 12.77 7.80
CA CYS A 43 0.99 13.62 7.32
C CYS A 43 0.67 14.72 8.36
N PRO A 44 0.51 15.99 7.95
CA PRO A 44 0.25 17.09 8.88
C PRO A 44 -1.16 17.04 9.49
N LEU A 45 -2.08 16.25 8.91
CA LEU A 45 -3.46 16.17 9.37
C LEU A 45 -3.73 14.97 10.29
N CYS A 46 -3.01 13.86 10.11
CA CYS A 46 -3.30 12.61 10.83
C CYS A 46 -2.07 11.83 11.29
N GLY A 47 -0.85 12.33 11.05
CA GLY A 47 0.41 11.69 11.44
C GLY A 47 0.79 10.44 10.63
N LYS A 48 -0.13 9.85 9.85
CA LYS A 48 0.16 8.66 9.02
C LYS A 48 1.25 8.93 7.98
N PRO A 49 2.00 7.90 7.55
CA PRO A 49 3.06 8.07 6.54
C PRO A 49 2.48 8.63 5.23
N MET A 50 3.26 9.46 4.56
CA MET A 50 2.92 9.99 3.25
C MET A 50 3.53 9.14 2.12
N ARG A 51 2.98 9.25 0.92
CA ARG A 51 3.49 8.63 -0.30
C ARG A 51 3.74 9.68 -1.36
N GLN A 52 4.89 9.59 -2.01
CA GLN A 52 5.26 10.45 -3.13
C GLN A 52 4.40 10.10 -4.35
N ARG A 53 3.75 11.12 -4.91
CA ARG A 53 2.92 10.98 -6.11
C ARG A 53 3.29 12.07 -7.10
N THR A 54 3.22 11.75 -8.38
CA THR A 54 3.37 12.72 -9.46
C THR A 54 2.01 13.23 -9.88
N ALA A 55 1.85 14.56 -9.91
CA ALA A 55 0.64 15.18 -10.43
C ALA A 55 0.50 14.86 -11.92
N ARG A 56 -0.66 14.35 -12.32
CA ARG A 56 -0.89 13.87 -13.70
C ARG A 56 -1.43 14.94 -14.65
N LYS A 57 -2.07 15.99 -14.15
CA LYS A 57 -2.81 17.00 -14.92
C LYS A 57 -2.72 18.38 -14.26
N GLY A 58 -2.98 19.43 -15.04
CA GLY A 58 -3.00 20.83 -14.58
C GLY A 58 -1.63 21.50 -14.54
N ALA A 59 -1.55 22.69 -13.93
CA ALA A 59 -0.34 23.52 -13.89
C ALA A 59 0.85 22.87 -13.17
N ASN A 60 0.60 21.85 -12.35
CA ASN A 60 1.62 21.10 -11.63
C ASN A 60 1.91 19.72 -12.24
N ALA A 61 1.42 19.43 -13.45
CA ALA A 61 1.66 18.13 -14.08
C ALA A 61 3.17 17.83 -14.17
N GLY A 62 3.55 16.60 -13.84
CA GLY A 62 4.95 16.15 -13.78
C GLY A 62 5.67 16.46 -12.46
N LYS A 63 5.14 17.37 -11.62
CA LYS A 63 5.72 17.64 -10.29
C LYS A 63 5.33 16.56 -9.29
N GLN A 64 6.28 16.21 -8.44
CA GLN A 64 6.09 15.24 -7.37
C GLN A 64 5.66 15.95 -6.07
N PHE A 65 4.79 15.32 -5.30
CA PHE A 65 4.33 15.83 -4.01
C PHE A 65 4.06 14.67 -3.05
N TRP A 66 4.10 14.94 -1.75
CA TRP A 66 3.69 14.00 -0.73
C TRP A 66 2.17 14.03 -0.57
N SER A 67 1.56 12.85 -0.58
CA SER A 67 0.13 12.64 -0.33
C SER A 67 -0.07 11.71 0.86
N CYS A 68 -1.10 11.90 1.66
CA CYS A 68 -1.39 10.95 2.74
C CYS A 68 -1.65 9.54 2.20
N SER A 69 -1.06 8.51 2.81
CA SER A 69 -1.34 7.09 2.50
C SER A 69 -2.81 6.71 2.69
N ALA A 70 -3.53 7.42 3.57
CA ALA A 70 -4.94 7.19 3.86
C ALA A 70 -5.93 7.94 2.94
N TYR A 71 -5.47 8.56 1.84
CA TYR A 71 -6.38 9.13 0.83
C TYR A 71 -7.31 8.04 0.26
N PRO A 72 -8.63 8.27 0.08
CA PRO A 72 -9.36 9.55 0.11
C PRO A 72 -9.82 10.01 1.50
N ASN A 73 -9.70 9.18 2.53
CA ASN A 73 -10.17 9.48 3.89
C ASN A 73 -9.37 10.62 4.55
N CYS A 74 -8.09 10.77 4.18
CA CYS A 74 -7.28 11.93 4.55
C CYS A 74 -6.73 12.62 3.28
N LYS A 75 -7.02 13.91 3.13
CA LYS A 75 -6.57 14.73 1.99
C LYS A 75 -5.30 15.54 2.27
N GLY A 76 -4.54 15.15 3.29
CA GLY A 76 -3.29 15.83 3.65
C GLY A 76 -2.25 15.72 2.52
N VAL A 77 -1.68 16.85 2.14
CA VAL A 77 -0.64 16.96 1.11
C VAL A 77 0.52 17.81 1.63
N ARG A 78 1.73 17.55 1.14
CA ARG A 78 2.92 18.37 1.41
C ARG A 78 3.73 18.52 0.12
N PRO A 79 4.32 19.69 -0.13
CA PRO A 79 5.29 19.83 -1.21
C PRO A 79 6.51 18.95 -0.92
N ILE A 80 7.10 18.36 -1.95
CA ILE A 80 8.48 17.88 -1.86
C ILE A 80 9.31 19.12 -2.05
N ALA A 81 9.97 19.59 -0.99
CA ALA A 81 11.00 20.60 -1.16
C ALA A 81 12.05 19.98 -2.09
N SER A 82 12.23 20.54 -3.29
CA SER A 82 13.50 20.34 -3.95
C SER A 82 14.56 21.01 -3.06
N PRO A 83 15.79 20.47 -2.98
CA PRO A 83 16.90 21.30 -2.54
C PRO A 83 16.96 22.60 -3.37
#